data_AF-A0A3D2S3T7-F1
#
_entry.id   AF-A0A3D2S3T7-F1
#
_cell.length_a   1.000
_cell.length_b   1.000
_cell.length_c   1.000
_cell.angle_alpha   90.00
_cell.angle_beta   90.00
_cell.angle_gamma   90.00
#
_symmetry.space_group_name_H-M   'P 1'
#
loop_
_entity.id
_entity.type
_entity.pdbx_description
1 polymer ?
#
loop_
_entity_poly.entity_id
_entity_poly.type
_entity_poly.pdbx_seq_one_letter_code
_entity_poly.pdbx_strand_id
1 'polypeptide(L)'
;MQLSDYLKAINQNKQPLMDDPTDLTAESDYVPFIVARCLSYFPDTLIMANEINMFPSVDKKLHFDFLLNIVRKGKRFSRWHKTVQPDDLQVVKDAFQFSNEKALQTLSILSPDDLNQLRYLTRKGGKHGEGH
;
A
#
# COMPACT_ATOMS: atom_id res chain seq x y z
N MET A 1 -13.58 5.52 -15.27
CA MET A 1 -13.86 4.16 -14.71
C MET A 1 -13.36 4.05 -13.26
N GLN A 2 -13.80 3.05 -12.48
CA GLN A 2 -13.28 2.84 -11.12
C GLN A 2 -12.27 1.68 -11.05
N LEU A 3 -11.38 1.70 -10.04
CA LEU A 3 -10.43 0.60 -9.76
C LEU A 3 -11.10 -0.78 -9.75
N SER A 4 -12.32 -0.86 -9.20
CA SER A 4 -13.06 -2.13 -9.10
C SER A 4 -13.41 -2.73 -10.46
N ASP A 5 -13.57 -1.90 -11.48
CA ASP A 5 -13.95 -2.32 -12.83
C ASP A 5 -12.76 -3.01 -13.51
N TYR A 6 -11.56 -2.43 -13.42
CA TYR A 6 -10.34 -3.07 -13.93
C TYR A 6 -10.02 -4.38 -13.21
N LEU A 7 -10.19 -4.42 -11.89
CA LEU A 7 -9.98 -5.64 -11.11
C LEU A 7 -10.99 -6.73 -11.46
N LYS A 8 -12.26 -6.37 -11.69
CA LYS A 8 -13.28 -7.31 -12.20
C LYS A 8 -12.95 -7.77 -13.62
N ALA A 9 -12.40 -6.88 -14.44
CA ALA A 9 -12.00 -7.25 -15.80
C ALA A 9 -10.89 -8.27 -15.82
N ILE A 10 -9.82 -8.02 -15.08
CA ILE A 10 -8.69 -8.94 -14.93
C ILE A 10 -9.13 -10.25 -14.28
N ASN A 11 -9.96 -10.22 -13.23
CA ASN A 11 -10.27 -11.43 -12.48
C ASN A 11 -11.45 -12.25 -13.03
N GLN A 12 -12.43 -11.64 -13.70
CA GLN A 12 -13.72 -12.30 -13.96
C GLN A 12 -14.17 -12.16 -15.42
N ASN A 13 -14.49 -10.95 -15.87
CA ASN A 13 -15.25 -10.76 -17.10
C ASN A 13 -14.37 -10.77 -18.37
N LYS A 14 -13.06 -10.51 -18.23
CA LYS A 14 -12.10 -10.45 -19.35
C LYS A 14 -12.46 -9.46 -20.46
N GLN A 15 -13.11 -8.37 -20.09
CA GLN A 15 -13.44 -7.28 -21.01
C GLN A 15 -12.21 -6.38 -21.21
N PRO A 16 -11.84 -6.06 -22.48
CA PRO A 16 -10.75 -5.15 -22.78
C PRO A 16 -11.22 -3.70 -22.62
N LEU A 17 -11.16 -3.19 -21.38
CA LEU A 17 -11.71 -1.87 -21.02
C LEU A 17 -10.97 -0.68 -21.66
N MET A 18 -9.77 -0.88 -22.20
CA MET A 18 -8.94 0.17 -22.81
C MET A 18 -8.88 0.10 -24.34
N ASP A 19 -9.73 -0.73 -24.96
CA ASP A 19 -9.84 -0.85 -26.41
C ASP A 19 -10.99 -0.03 -27.00
N ASP A 20 -11.85 0.55 -26.17
CA ASP A 20 -12.95 1.40 -26.63
C ASP A 20 -12.41 2.76 -27.12
N PRO A 21 -12.51 3.08 -28.43
CA PRO A 21 -12.02 4.34 -28.97
C PRO A 21 -12.85 5.55 -28.51
N THR A 22 -14.01 5.34 -27.89
CA THR A 22 -14.89 6.40 -27.39
C THR A 22 -14.60 6.80 -25.94
N ASP A 23 -13.93 5.93 -25.16
CA ASP A 23 -13.57 6.19 -23.76
C ASP A 23 -12.07 6.51 -23.59
N LEU A 24 -11.74 7.79 -23.73
CA LEU A 24 -10.38 8.29 -23.52
C LEU A 24 -9.97 8.35 -22.04
N THR A 25 -10.90 8.15 -21.10
CA THR A 25 -10.62 8.23 -19.65
C THR A 25 -10.17 6.89 -19.06
N ALA A 26 -10.38 5.79 -19.79
CA ALA A 26 -10.03 4.45 -19.34
C ALA A 26 -8.53 4.28 -19.05
N GLU A 27 -7.65 4.95 -19.79
CA GLU A 27 -6.21 4.86 -19.52
C GLU A 27 -5.76 5.84 -18.43
N SER A 28 -6.37 7.02 -18.34
CA SER A 28 -6.04 8.01 -17.29
C SER A 28 -6.38 7.50 -15.90
N ASP A 29 -7.55 6.87 -15.74
CA ASP A 29 -8.08 6.40 -14.45
C ASP A 29 -7.38 5.12 -13.95
N TYR A 30 -6.66 4.45 -14.82
CA TYR A 30 -5.89 3.27 -14.46
C TYR A 30 -4.62 3.62 -13.69
N VAL A 31 -4.43 2.96 -12.55
CA VAL A 31 -3.23 3.10 -11.72
C VAL A 31 -2.53 1.73 -11.63
N PRO A 32 -1.48 1.49 -12.45
CA PRO A 32 -0.78 0.21 -12.52
C PRO A 32 -0.34 -0.33 -11.16
N PHE A 33 0.25 0.55 -10.33
CA PHE A 33 0.71 0.24 -8.99
C PHE A 33 -0.39 -0.36 -8.10
N ILE A 34 -1.58 0.24 -8.11
CA ILE A 34 -2.68 -0.23 -7.24
C ILE A 34 -3.17 -1.60 -7.72
N VAL A 35 -3.29 -1.80 -9.03
CA VAL A 35 -3.74 -3.07 -9.62
C VAL A 35 -2.74 -4.19 -9.35
N ALA A 36 -1.45 -3.98 -9.61
CA ALA A 36 -0.39 -4.94 -9.34
C ALA A 36 -0.35 -5.31 -7.85
N ARG A 37 -0.49 -4.33 -6.95
CA ARG A 37 -0.56 -4.56 -5.50
C ARG A 37 -1.79 -5.33 -5.06
N CYS A 38 -2.95 -5.09 -5.66
CA CYS A 38 -4.14 -5.87 -5.36
C CYS A 38 -3.96 -7.35 -5.74
N LEU A 39 -3.26 -7.63 -6.85
CA LEU A 39 -2.97 -8.98 -7.34
C LEU A 39 -1.82 -9.67 -6.59
N SER A 40 -0.87 -8.92 -6.02
CA SER A 40 0.24 -9.52 -5.28
C SER A 40 -0.19 -10.23 -3.98
N TYR A 41 -1.40 -9.96 -3.49
CA TYR A 41 -1.95 -10.65 -2.32
C TYR A 41 -2.34 -12.11 -2.56
N PHE A 42 -2.41 -12.56 -3.83
CA PHE A 42 -2.81 -13.92 -4.15
C PHE A 42 -1.62 -14.71 -4.70
N PRO A 43 -1.32 -15.91 -4.16
CA PRO A 43 -0.19 -16.72 -4.61
C PRO A 43 -0.21 -17.05 -6.11
N ASP A 44 -1.41 -17.19 -6.68
CA ASP A 44 -1.60 -17.56 -8.08
C ASP A 44 -1.35 -16.40 -9.07
N THR A 45 -1.46 -15.14 -8.61
CA THR A 45 -1.16 -13.94 -9.42
C THR A 45 0.11 -13.22 -9.00
N LEU A 46 0.76 -13.66 -7.92
CA LEU A 46 1.98 -13.04 -7.38
C LEU A 46 3.10 -12.93 -8.42
N ILE A 47 3.36 -14.01 -9.17
CA ILE A 47 4.43 -14.02 -10.17
C ILE A 47 4.14 -13.02 -11.29
N MET A 48 2.91 -12.97 -11.79
CA MET A 48 2.50 -12.05 -12.86
C MET A 48 2.57 -10.59 -12.39
N ALA A 49 2.14 -10.33 -11.15
CA ALA A 49 2.23 -9.00 -10.55
C ALA A 49 3.69 -8.55 -10.35
N ASN A 50 4.58 -9.47 -9.97
CA ASN A 50 6.00 -9.18 -9.84
C ASN A 50 6.66 -8.92 -11.20
N GLU A 51 6.35 -9.74 -12.19
CA GLU A 51 6.91 -9.62 -13.55
C GLU A 51 6.63 -8.25 -14.14
N ILE A 52 5.36 -7.82 -14.16
CA ILE A 52 5.01 -6.51 -14.72
C ILE A 52 5.57 -5.34 -13.90
N ASN A 53 5.76 -5.54 -12.59
CA ASN A 53 6.35 -4.53 -11.71
C ASN A 53 7.84 -4.30 -11.96
N MET A 54 8.54 -5.22 -12.64
CA MET A 54 9.92 -5.01 -13.08
C MET A 54 10.04 -4.02 -14.25
N PHE A 55 8.93 -3.71 -14.93
CA PHE A 55 8.90 -2.84 -16.10
C PHE A 55 8.06 -1.57 -15.84
N PRO A 56 8.55 -0.61 -15.03
CA PRO A 56 7.78 0.55 -14.60
C PRO A 56 7.47 1.57 -15.72
N SER A 57 8.22 1.53 -16.82
CA SER A 57 8.04 2.43 -17.98
C SER A 57 7.03 1.91 -19.01
N VAL A 58 6.39 0.76 -18.75
CA VAL A 58 5.39 0.18 -19.64
C VAL A 58 4.13 1.04 -19.65
N ASP A 59 3.55 1.23 -20.84
CA ASP A 59 2.28 1.93 -21.02
C ASP A 59 1.17 1.26 -20.19
N LYS A 60 0.26 2.07 -19.67
CA LYS A 60 -0.82 1.61 -18.80
C LYS A 60 -1.71 0.59 -19.49
N LYS A 61 -1.99 0.81 -20.79
CA LYS A 61 -2.70 -0.15 -21.63
C LYS A 61 -1.99 -1.50 -21.70
N LEU A 62 -0.70 -1.50 -22.02
CA LEU A 62 0.07 -2.75 -22.11
C LEU A 62 0.14 -3.48 -20.75
N HIS A 63 0.28 -2.73 -19.66
CA HIS A 63 0.22 -3.29 -18.30
C HIS A 63 -1.14 -3.95 -18.02
N PHE A 64 -2.25 -3.30 -18.39
CA PHE A 64 -3.60 -3.85 -18.24
C PHE A 64 -3.81 -5.08 -19.11
N ASP A 65 -3.46 -5.03 -20.39
CA ASP A 65 -3.64 -6.12 -21.35
C ASP A 65 -2.80 -7.35 -20.98
N PHE A 66 -1.58 -7.15 -20.50
CA PHE A 66 -0.75 -8.23 -19.98
C PHE A 66 -1.48 -8.98 -18.85
N LEU A 67 -1.93 -8.26 -17.83
CA LEU A 67 -2.65 -8.85 -16.69
C LEU A 67 -3.99 -9.46 -17.11
N LEU A 68 -4.72 -8.81 -18.02
CA LEU A 68 -6.00 -9.28 -18.54
C LEU A 68 -5.86 -10.66 -19.20
N ASN A 69 -4.79 -10.87 -19.97
CA ASN A 69 -4.59 -12.09 -20.73
C ASN A 69 -3.92 -13.20 -19.91
N ILE A 70 -2.96 -12.87 -19.05
CA ILE A 70 -2.17 -13.87 -18.32
C ILE A 70 -2.86 -14.41 -17.06
N VAL A 71 -3.61 -13.55 -16.35
CA VAL A 71 -4.29 -13.93 -15.10
C VAL A 71 -5.43 -14.88 -15.42
N ARG A 72 -5.56 -16.00 -14.71
CA ARG A 72 -6.72 -16.89 -14.88
C ARG A 72 -7.98 -16.31 -14.21
N LYS A 73 -9.15 -16.58 -14.78
CA LYS A 73 -10.44 -16.21 -14.17
C LYS A 73 -10.56 -16.82 -12.76
N GLY A 74 -10.98 -16.02 -11.79
CA GLY A 74 -11.09 -16.43 -10.39
C GLY A 74 -11.76 -15.36 -9.51
N LYS A 75 -12.31 -15.77 -8.37
CA LYS A 75 -12.88 -14.85 -7.38
C LYS A 75 -11.77 -14.38 -6.43
N ARG A 76 -11.17 -13.22 -6.72
CA ARG A 76 -10.12 -12.59 -5.91
C ARG A 76 -10.63 -11.29 -5.30
N PHE A 77 -10.56 -11.18 -3.99
CA PHE A 77 -10.83 -9.95 -3.25
C PHE A 77 -9.81 -9.82 -2.12
N SER A 78 -9.04 -8.74 -2.14
CA SER A 78 -8.04 -8.45 -1.11
C SER A 78 -8.42 -7.14 -0.44
N ARG A 79 -8.53 -7.18 0.90
CA ARG A 79 -8.57 -5.95 1.69
C ARG A 79 -7.14 -5.42 1.75
N TRP A 80 -6.98 -4.12 1.53
CA TRP A 80 -5.67 -3.48 1.67
C TRP A 80 -5.13 -3.74 3.08
N HIS A 81 -4.02 -4.48 3.16
CA HIS A 81 -3.40 -4.77 4.45
C HIS A 81 -2.76 -3.47 4.95
N LYS A 82 -3.37 -2.86 5.97
CA LYS A 82 -2.78 -1.72 6.65
C LYS A 82 -1.66 -2.24 7.56
N THR A 83 -0.48 -1.66 7.48
CA THR A 83 0.57 -1.92 8.46
C THR A 83 0.09 -1.40 9.80
N VAL A 84 -0.01 -2.28 10.80
CA VAL A 84 -0.21 -1.86 12.19
C VAL A 84 1.14 -1.31 12.64
N GLN A 85 1.27 0.02 12.67
CA GLN A 85 2.40 0.64 13.36
C GLN A 85 2.03 0.75 14.83
N PRO A 86 2.85 0.22 15.76
CA PRO A 86 2.65 0.46 17.19
C PRO A 86 2.77 1.96 17.45
N ASP A 87 1.86 2.55 18.22
CA ASP A 87 1.98 3.96 18.63
C ASP A 87 3.31 4.22 19.37
N ASP A 88 3.85 3.18 20.03
CA ASP A 88 5.16 3.21 20.67
C ASP A 88 6.33 3.40 19.69
N LEU A 89 6.20 2.96 18.44
CA LEU A 89 7.25 3.11 17.44
C LEU A 89 7.54 4.58 17.17
N GLN A 90 6.49 5.41 17.10
CA GLN A 90 6.64 6.83 16.85
C GLN A 90 7.26 7.56 18.05
N VAL A 91 6.95 7.13 19.28
CA VAL A 91 7.57 7.67 20.51
C VAL A 91 9.08 7.44 20.51
N VAL A 92 9.52 6.23 20.18
CA VAL A 92 10.94 5.87 20.13
C VAL A 92 11.66 6.65 19.03
N LYS A 93 11.03 6.80 17.86
CA LYS A 93 11.58 7.61 16.76
C LYS A 93 11.74 9.07 17.14
N ASP A 94 10.75 9.64 17.80
CA ASP A 94 10.76 11.06 18.16
C ASP A 94 11.76 11.35 19.31
N ALA A 95 11.93 10.41 20.25
CA ALA A 95 12.88 10.55 21.35
C ALA A 95 14.35 10.41 20.91
N PHE A 96 14.64 9.42 20.05
CA PHE A 96 16.02 9.07 19.69
C PHE A 96 16.42 9.44 18.24
N GLN A 97 15.50 10.01 17.46
CA GLN A 97 15.70 10.35 16.04
C GLN A 97 16.13 9.14 15.20
N PHE A 98 15.60 7.97 15.54
CA PHE A 98 15.93 6.71 14.87
C PHE A 98 15.14 6.50 13.57
N SER A 99 15.74 5.73 12.65
CA SER A 99 15.02 5.17 11.51
C SER A 99 13.99 4.13 11.98
N ASN A 100 12.99 3.80 11.14
CA ASN A 100 11.95 2.82 11.50
C ASN A 100 12.55 1.48 11.95
N GLU A 101 13.59 0.99 11.28
CA GLU A 101 14.24 -0.28 11.61
C GLU A 101 14.91 -0.23 12.98
N LYS A 102 15.70 0.82 13.24
CA LYS A 102 16.35 1.02 14.55
C LYS A 102 15.31 1.20 15.65
N ALA A 103 14.23 1.91 15.39
CA ALA A 103 13.16 2.10 16.37
C ALA A 103 12.41 0.79 16.68
N LEU A 104 12.19 -0.09 15.69
CA LEU A 104 11.61 -1.43 15.91
C LEU A 104 12.53 -2.32 16.75
N GLN A 105 13.84 -2.28 16.48
CA GLN A 105 14.82 -3.01 17.28
C GLN A 105 14.83 -2.51 18.73
N THR A 106 14.88 -1.18 18.93
CA THR A 106 14.86 -0.58 20.26
C THR A 106 13.55 -0.89 20.99
N LEU A 107 12.41 -0.88 20.30
CA LEU A 107 11.11 -1.23 20.88
C LEU A 107 11.07 -2.64 21.46
N SER A 108 11.81 -3.59 20.89
CA SER A 108 11.90 -4.97 21.41
C SER A 108 12.72 -5.08 22.71
N ILE A 109 13.52 -4.07 23.04
CA ILE A 109 14.43 -4.06 24.21
C ILE A 109 13.85 -3.23 25.36
N LEU A 110 13.10 -2.17 25.05
CA LEU A 110 12.52 -1.26 26.03
C LEU A 110 11.44 -1.94 26.86
N SER A 111 11.46 -1.68 28.17
CA SER A 111 10.37 -2.09 29.06
C SER A 111 9.15 -1.16 28.89
N PRO A 112 7.95 -1.60 29.31
CA PRO A 112 6.78 -0.72 29.34
C PRO A 112 7.00 0.56 30.16
N ASP A 113 7.81 0.49 31.22
CA ASP A 113 8.12 1.65 32.06
C ASP A 113 9.04 2.65 31.34
N ASP A 114 10.03 2.16 30.58
CA ASP A 114 10.89 3.01 29.75
C ASP A 114 10.06 3.71 28.67
N LEU A 115 9.11 3.00 28.05
CA LEU A 115 8.19 3.58 27.06
C LEU A 115 7.31 4.68 27.68
N ASN A 116 6.83 4.49 28.91
CA ASN A 116 6.06 5.51 29.61
C ASN A 116 6.91 6.75 29.92
N GLN A 117 8.17 6.58 30.32
CA GLN A 117 9.10 7.70 30.49
C GLN A 117 9.37 8.43 29.17
N LEU A 118 9.61 7.70 28.08
CA LEU A 118 9.80 8.31 26.76
C LEU A 118 8.54 9.03 26.28
N ARG A 119 7.35 8.49 26.53
CA ARG A 119 6.06 9.15 26.25
C ARG A 119 5.92 10.45 27.04
N TYR A 120 6.37 10.48 28.29
CA TYR A 120 6.37 11.69 29.11
C TYR A 120 7.35 12.74 28.57
N LEU A 121 8.58 12.35 28.23
CA LEU A 121 9.62 13.24 27.72
C LEU A 121 9.31 13.80 26.32
N THR A 122 8.70 12.98 25.46
CA THR A 122 8.34 13.34 24.08
C THR A 122 7.00 14.06 23.98
N ARG A 123 6.29 14.27 25.10
CA ARG A 123 4.97 14.92 25.13
C ARG A 123 5.09 16.39 24.73
N LYS A 124 4.85 16.69 23.46
CA LYS A 124 4.73 18.07 22.94
C LYS A 124 3.37 18.67 23.34
N GLY A 125 3.18 18.92 24.64
CA GLY A 125 2.08 19.74 25.15
C GLY A 125 2.46 21.23 25.10
N GLY A 126 1.64 22.06 24.46
CA GLY A 126 1.88 23.50 24.32
C GLY A 126 2.04 24.19 25.68
N LYS A 127 3.19 24.83 25.90
CA LYS A 127 3.34 25.91 26.88
C LYS A 127 2.58 27.14 26.37
N HIS A 128 1.28 27.19 26.61
CA HIS A 128 0.51 28.42 26.82
C HIS A 128 -0.62 28.08 27.79
N GLY A 129 -0.54 28.67 28.98
CA GLY A 129 -1.44 28.46 30.11
C GLY A 129 -0.81 29.11 31.33
N GLU A 130 -1.00 30.42 31.46
CA GLU A 130 -0.58 31.28 32.57
C GLU A 130 -1.19 30.86 33.91
N GLY A 131 -0.54 31.23 35.02
CA GLY A 131 -1.17 31.18 36.35
C GLY A 131 -0.19 31.14 37.52
N HIS A 132 0.43 32.29 37.82
CA HIS A 132 0.69 32.90 39.15
C HIS A 132 1.96 33.76 39.15
#